data_AF-A0AA85AVW5-F1
#
_entry.id   AF-A0AA85AVW5-F1
#
_cell.length_a   1.000
_cell.length_b   1.000
_cell.length_c   1.000
_cell.angle_alpha   90.00
_cell.angle_beta   90.00
_cell.angle_gamma   90.00
#
_symmetry.space_group_name_H-M   'P 1'
#
loop_
_entity.id
_entity.type
_entity.pdbx_description
1 polymer ?
#
loop_
_entity_poly.entity_id
_entity_poly.type
_entity_poly.pdbx_seq_one_letter_code
_entity_poly.pdbx_strand_id
1 'polypeptide(L)'
;MFENLTLLHSYILAKVHVKNGEHLLGARMLIRVSESISKFPAHIVPILTSTVIECQKAGLKSTSFSYAAMLLRPEYRDKLDVKYRRKFETLVRRTDLKTDNVGVSSSDNGSILNQTNYSVTETSTPCPSCGSPLLETSLYCTECRSTIPYCVITGYHVVKNDFATCPGCQFPALYSELMKYVENYPTPICPMCNIHLTRDSIRRLIDSNDILNEWINSLNVDICEDESNEKKNIELNK
;
A
#
# COMPACT_ATOMS: atom_id res chain seq x y z
N MET A 1 -15.86 2.77 7.50
CA MET A 1 -14.91 2.66 8.67
C MET A 1 -13.59 1.93 8.32
N PHE A 2 -13.64 0.87 7.51
CA PHE A 2 -12.49 0.03 7.13
C PHE A 2 -11.31 0.73 6.43
N GLU A 3 -11.55 1.79 5.66
CA GLU A 3 -10.50 2.51 4.94
C GLU A 3 -9.45 3.12 5.91
N ASN A 4 -9.90 3.69 7.02
CA ASN A 4 -9.01 4.28 8.03
C ASN A 4 -8.17 3.21 8.73
N LEU A 5 -8.75 2.04 9.02
CA LEU A 5 -8.02 0.90 9.57
C LEU A 5 -6.94 0.42 8.59
N THR A 6 -7.28 0.33 7.30
CA THR A 6 -6.35 -0.05 6.24
C THR A 6 -5.17 0.90 6.16
N LEU A 7 -5.41 2.22 6.21
CA LEU A 7 -4.34 3.22 6.17
C LEU A 7 -3.45 3.19 7.42
N LEU A 8 -4.06 3.11 8.61
CA LEU A 8 -3.31 3.04 9.86
C LEU A 8 -2.45 1.79 9.93
N HIS A 9 -3.01 0.64 9.57
CA HIS A 9 -2.29 -0.62 9.57
C HIS A 9 -1.18 -0.64 8.51
N SER A 10 -1.43 -0.09 7.31
CA SER A 10 -0.38 0.07 6.30
C SER A 10 0.78 0.93 6.83
N TYR A 11 0.50 2.00 7.57
CA TYR A 11 1.54 2.80 8.22
C TYR A 11 2.33 2.04 9.29
N ILE A 12 1.70 1.15 10.05
CA ILE A 12 2.38 0.26 11.01
C ILE A 12 3.26 -0.74 10.27
N LEU A 13 2.73 -1.42 9.24
CA LEU A 13 3.47 -2.39 8.43
C LEU A 13 4.69 -1.76 7.77
N ALA A 14 4.58 -0.53 7.26
CA ALA A 14 5.72 0.20 6.71
C ALA A 14 6.89 0.25 7.71
N LYS A 15 6.64 0.57 8.98
CA LYS A 15 7.69 0.61 10.01
C LYS A 15 8.29 -0.77 10.28
N VAL A 16 7.45 -1.81 10.30
CA VAL A 16 7.89 -3.20 10.48
C VAL A 16 8.83 -3.60 9.35
N HIS A 17 8.38 -3.49 8.09
CA HIS A 17 9.17 -3.89 6.93
C HIS A 17 10.48 -3.08 6.78
N VAL A 18 10.44 -1.77 7.03
CA VAL A 18 11.65 -0.93 6.98
C VAL A 18 12.67 -1.36 8.03
N LYS A 19 12.23 -1.67 9.26
CA LYS A 19 13.11 -2.18 10.32
C LYS A 19 13.75 -3.51 9.94
N ASN A 20 13.04 -4.31 9.15
CA ASN A 20 13.47 -5.64 8.73
C ASN A 20 14.28 -5.65 7.43
N GLY A 21 14.53 -4.49 6.81
CA GLY A 21 15.25 -4.37 5.54
C GLY A 21 14.41 -4.72 4.30
N GLU A 22 13.11 -4.98 4.46
CA GLU A 22 12.17 -5.26 3.38
C GLU A 22 11.70 -3.94 2.73
N HIS A 23 12.63 -3.21 2.11
CA HIS A 23 12.40 -1.87 1.59
C HIS A 23 11.27 -1.79 0.55
N LEU A 24 11.08 -2.84 -0.25
CA LEU A 24 10.00 -2.86 -1.24
C LEU A 24 8.61 -2.92 -0.58
N LEU A 25 8.40 -3.84 0.36
CA LEU A 25 7.14 -3.95 1.11
C LEU A 25 6.87 -2.66 1.89
N GLY A 26 7.90 -2.14 2.57
CA GLY A 26 7.83 -0.87 3.28
C GLY A 26 7.44 0.29 2.37
N ALA A 27 8.07 0.38 1.19
CA ALA A 27 7.76 1.42 0.20
C ALA A 27 6.33 1.29 -0.33
N ARG A 28 5.83 0.08 -0.64
CA ARG A 28 4.45 -0.12 -1.11
C ARG A 28 3.42 0.32 -0.06
N MET A 29 3.66 0.00 1.21
CA MET A 29 2.80 0.46 2.30
C MET A 29 2.83 1.98 2.46
N LEU A 30 4.01 2.60 2.35
CA LEU A 30 4.16 4.05 2.40
C LEU A 30 3.49 4.75 1.22
N ILE A 31 3.53 4.17 0.01
CA ILE A 31 2.84 4.72 -1.17
C ILE A 31 1.34 4.76 -0.91
N ARG A 32 0.75 3.65 -0.44
CA ARG A 32 -0.68 3.60 -0.11
C ARG A 32 -1.09 4.69 0.90
N VAL A 33 -0.29 4.89 1.96
CA VAL A 33 -0.55 5.94 2.95
C VAL A 33 -0.40 7.33 2.32
N SER A 34 0.59 7.53 1.45
CA SER A 34 0.85 8.80 0.77
C SER A 34 -0.22 9.19 -0.25
N GLU A 35 -0.92 8.23 -0.85
CA GLU A 35 -2.08 8.51 -1.72
C GLU A 35 -3.25 9.13 -0.93
N SER A 36 -3.35 8.84 0.36
CA SER A 36 -4.35 9.41 1.28
C SER A 36 -3.72 10.36 2.32
N ILE A 37 -2.66 11.08 1.95
CA ILE A 37 -1.84 11.87 2.89
C ILE A 37 -2.60 12.99 3.61
N SER A 38 -3.70 13.48 3.02
CA SER A 38 -4.59 14.47 3.63
C SER A 38 -5.21 13.99 4.95
N LYS A 39 -5.34 12.66 5.14
CA LYS A 39 -5.80 12.04 6.40
C LYS A 39 -4.74 12.08 7.52
N PHE A 40 -3.51 12.49 7.23
CA PHE A 40 -2.39 12.57 8.17
C PHE A 40 -1.75 13.97 8.23
N PRO A 41 -2.51 15.04 8.51
CA PRO A 41 -2.04 16.43 8.34
C PRO A 41 -0.81 16.78 9.18
N ALA A 42 -0.68 16.21 10.38
CA ALA A 42 0.48 16.43 11.25
C ALA A 42 1.75 15.68 10.79
N HIS A 43 1.60 14.65 9.94
CA HIS A 43 2.67 13.73 9.57
C HIS A 43 2.99 13.74 8.07
N ILE A 44 2.48 14.72 7.31
CA ILE A 44 2.70 14.82 5.86
C ILE A 44 4.19 14.74 5.52
N VAL A 45 5.01 15.63 6.09
CA VAL A 45 6.44 15.70 5.78
C VAL A 45 7.19 14.43 6.22
N PRO A 46 7.04 13.91 7.45
CA PRO A 46 7.66 12.64 7.85
C PRO A 46 7.28 11.43 6.98
N ILE A 47 6.00 11.27 6.64
CA ILE A 47 5.50 10.16 5.83
C ILE A 47 6.11 10.25 4.43
N LEU A 48 5.89 11.36 3.73
CA LEU A 48 6.40 11.54 2.36
C LEU A 48 7.93 11.44 2.30
N THR A 49 8.64 11.94 3.30
CA THR A 49 10.11 11.83 3.36
C THR A 49 10.54 10.38 3.43
N SER A 50 9.86 9.60 4.28
CA SER A 50 10.10 8.15 4.38
C SER A 50 9.73 7.45 3.07
N THR A 51 8.62 7.81 2.44
CA THR A 51 8.20 7.27 1.13
C THR A 51 9.29 7.46 0.08
N VAL A 52 9.84 8.67 -0.06
CA VAL A 52 10.93 8.94 -1.02
C VAL A 52 12.15 8.06 -0.74
N ILE A 53 12.60 8.00 0.51
CA ILE A 53 13.80 7.24 0.91
C ILE A 53 13.61 5.75 0.62
N GLU A 54 12.49 5.18 1.02
CA GLU A 54 12.23 3.75 0.86
C GLU A 54 11.96 3.40 -0.61
N CYS A 55 11.26 4.24 -1.37
CA CYS A 55 11.13 4.08 -2.83
C CYS A 55 12.50 4.10 -3.53
N GLN A 56 13.44 4.97 -3.12
CA GLN A 56 14.79 4.98 -3.68
C GLN A 56 15.54 3.67 -3.40
N LYS A 57 15.50 3.17 -2.16
CA LYS A 57 16.14 1.90 -1.77
C LYS A 57 15.52 0.71 -2.49
N ALA A 58 14.22 0.73 -2.70
CA ALA A 58 13.47 -0.31 -3.41
C ALA A 58 13.57 -0.21 -4.95
N GLY A 59 14.27 0.79 -5.49
CA GLY A 59 14.40 0.99 -6.94
C GLY A 59 13.17 1.61 -7.64
N LEU A 60 12.16 2.06 -6.89
CA LEU A 60 10.95 2.74 -7.40
C LEU A 60 11.23 4.20 -7.75
N LYS A 61 12.07 4.42 -8.78
CA LYS A 61 12.63 5.73 -9.12
C LYS A 61 11.56 6.77 -9.48
N SER A 62 10.60 6.41 -10.34
CA SER A 62 9.52 7.32 -10.76
C SER A 62 8.68 7.79 -9.57
N THR A 63 8.24 6.86 -8.72
CA THR A 63 7.47 7.18 -7.51
C THR A 63 8.28 8.01 -6.52
N SER A 64 9.56 7.69 -6.33
CA SER A 64 10.46 8.49 -5.46
C SER A 64 10.61 9.93 -5.96
N PHE A 65 10.67 10.13 -7.28
CA PHE A 65 10.75 11.45 -7.90
C PHE A 65 9.47 12.25 -7.68
N SER A 66 8.30 11.64 -7.92
CA SER A 66 7.01 12.31 -7.77
C SER A 66 6.83 12.88 -6.34
N TYR A 67 7.07 12.05 -5.31
CA TYR A 67 6.95 12.50 -3.93
C TYR A 67 8.07 13.47 -3.51
N ALA A 68 9.28 13.34 -4.05
CA ALA A 68 10.34 14.31 -3.81
C ALA A 68 9.99 15.69 -4.39
N ALA A 69 9.47 15.74 -5.62
CA ALA A 69 8.99 16.97 -6.23
C ALA A 69 7.82 17.58 -5.44
N MET A 70 6.90 16.76 -4.91
CA MET A 70 5.84 17.21 -4.02
C MET A 70 6.39 17.86 -2.74
N LEU A 71 7.38 17.25 -2.09
CA LEU A 71 8.00 17.77 -0.86
C LEU A 71 8.79 19.07 -1.06
N LEU A 72 9.24 19.36 -2.27
CA LEU A 72 9.97 20.59 -2.61
C LEU A 72 9.06 21.77 -2.94
N ARG A 73 7.73 21.58 -2.95
CA ARG A 73 6.79 22.69 -3.09
C ARG A 73 6.83 23.61 -1.85
N PRO A 74 6.52 24.91 -1.99
CA PRO A 74 6.66 25.89 -0.90
C PRO A 74 5.95 25.51 0.41
N GLU A 75 4.85 24.76 0.34
CA GLU A 75 4.02 24.39 1.49
C GLU A 75 4.73 23.42 2.46
N TYR A 76 5.67 22.63 1.93
CA TYR A 76 6.38 21.58 2.67
C TYR A 76 7.89 21.81 2.76
N ARG A 77 8.47 22.55 1.80
CA ARG A 77 9.91 22.67 1.62
C ARG A 77 10.66 23.21 2.85
N ASP A 78 10.08 24.15 3.57
CA ASP A 78 10.72 24.74 4.75
C ASP A 78 10.52 23.93 6.03
N LYS A 79 9.57 22.98 6.02
CA LYS A 79 9.35 22.00 7.10
C LYS A 79 10.28 20.78 6.96
N LEU A 80 10.94 20.63 5.83
CA LEU A 80 11.85 19.52 5.54
C LEU A 80 13.25 19.83 6.10
N ASP A 81 13.86 18.85 6.75
CA ASP A 81 15.24 18.97 7.21
C ASP A 81 16.19 19.28 6.04
N VAL A 82 17.15 20.19 6.29
CA VAL A 82 18.10 20.69 5.29
C VAL A 82 18.86 19.55 4.59
N LYS A 83 19.18 18.47 5.32
CA LYS A 83 19.84 17.27 4.80
C LYS A 83 19.01 16.59 3.71
N TYR A 84 17.71 16.40 3.94
CA TYR A 84 16.82 15.74 2.98
C TYR A 84 16.44 16.68 1.83
N ARG A 85 16.24 17.97 2.11
CA ARG A 85 15.99 18.99 1.09
C ARG A 85 17.06 19.01 0.00
N ARG A 86 18.34 19.06 0.37
CA ARG A 86 19.46 19.04 -0.59
C ARG A 86 19.48 17.74 -1.42
N LYS A 87 19.20 16.60 -0.79
CA LYS A 87 19.15 15.30 -1.46
C LYS A 87 18.02 15.23 -2.49
N PHE A 88 16.83 15.71 -2.12
CA PHE A 88 15.66 15.68 -3.00
C PHE A 88 15.78 16.69 -4.14
N GLU A 89 16.35 17.89 -3.90
CA GLU A 89 16.67 18.85 -4.98
C GLU A 89 17.64 18.23 -6.00
N THR A 90 18.65 17.50 -5.54
CA THR A 90 19.58 16.79 -6.42
C THR A 90 18.91 15.66 -7.19
N LEU A 91 18.00 14.92 -6.53
CA LEU A 91 17.26 13.83 -7.16
C LEU A 91 16.42 14.36 -8.33
N VAL A 92 15.62 15.41 -8.09
CA VAL A 92 14.69 15.94 -9.10
C VAL A 92 15.46 16.52 -10.29
N ARG A 93 16.57 17.24 -10.07
CA ARG A 93 17.40 17.82 -11.14
C ARG A 93 18.12 16.81 -12.05
N ARG A 94 18.48 15.62 -11.54
CA ARG A 94 19.27 14.64 -12.32
C ARG A 94 18.44 13.89 -13.35
N THR A 95 17.13 13.80 -13.15
CA THR A 95 16.20 13.11 -14.05
C THR A 95 15.96 13.91 -15.33
N ASP A 96 15.95 15.24 -15.23
CA ASP A 96 15.77 16.15 -16.37
C ASP A 96 16.91 16.04 -17.41
N LEU A 97 18.10 15.56 -16.99
CA LEU A 97 19.26 15.39 -17.88
C LEU A 97 19.29 14.06 -18.65
N LYS A 98 18.43 13.10 -18.31
CA LYS A 98 18.39 11.78 -18.98
C LYS A 98 17.34 11.68 -20.09
N THR A 99 16.44 12.65 -20.19
CA THR A 99 15.36 12.70 -21.18
C THR A 99 15.78 13.27 -22.54
N ASP A 100 17.00 13.81 -22.68
CA ASP A 100 17.43 14.53 -23.89
C ASP A 100 18.09 13.65 -24.99
N ASN A 101 17.98 12.32 -24.94
CA ASN A 101 18.57 11.43 -25.96
C ASN A 101 17.64 10.30 -26.44
N VAL A 102 16.32 10.54 -26.54
CA VAL A 102 15.42 9.68 -27.30
C VAL A 102 14.51 10.55 -28.15
N GLY A 103 14.67 10.43 -29.47
CA GLY A 103 13.98 11.23 -30.47
C GLY A 103 12.46 11.13 -30.37
N VAL A 104 11.84 12.30 -30.52
CA VAL A 104 10.40 12.53 -30.62
C VAL A 104 9.84 11.79 -31.84
N SER A 105 8.78 11.02 -31.63
CA SER A 105 7.79 10.75 -32.67
C SER A 105 6.41 10.88 -32.01
N SER A 106 5.76 11.96 -32.41
CA SER A 106 4.45 12.43 -32.01
C SER A 106 3.32 11.61 -32.61
N SER A 107 2.43 11.08 -31.77
CA SER A 107 0.96 11.12 -31.86
C SER A 107 0.40 10.03 -30.95
N ASP A 108 -0.26 10.42 -29.87
CA ASP A 108 -1.60 9.92 -29.49
C ASP A 108 -1.94 10.35 -28.05
N ASN A 109 -3.16 10.87 -27.93
CA ASN A 109 -3.70 11.50 -26.74
C ASN A 109 -4.04 10.44 -25.66
N GLY A 110 -3.59 10.70 -24.42
CA GLY A 110 -4.24 10.18 -23.21
C GLY A 110 -3.64 8.92 -22.59
N SER A 111 -2.43 9.01 -22.03
CA SER A 111 -2.03 8.32 -20.78
C SER A 111 -0.60 8.74 -20.43
N ILE A 112 -0.45 9.73 -19.55
CA ILE A 112 0.84 10.03 -18.92
C ILE A 112 1.02 8.99 -17.83
N LEU A 113 1.61 7.84 -18.14
CA LEU A 113 2.27 6.92 -17.21
C LEU A 113 2.81 5.74 -18.03
N ASN A 114 3.80 5.97 -18.90
CA ASN A 114 4.69 4.92 -19.39
C ASN A 114 5.85 5.54 -20.16
N GLN A 115 6.99 5.72 -19.48
CA GLN A 115 8.35 5.44 -19.99
C GLN A 115 9.42 6.13 -19.13
N THR A 116 10.09 5.36 -18.27
CA THR A 116 11.52 5.03 -18.42
C THR A 116 12.11 4.39 -17.14
N ASN A 117 12.65 3.19 -17.32
CA ASN A 117 13.82 2.60 -16.65
C ASN A 117 13.74 2.10 -15.18
N TYR A 118 13.60 0.78 -15.10
CA TYR A 118 13.74 -0.11 -13.93
C TYR A 118 12.57 -0.03 -12.94
N SER A 119 11.37 -0.40 -13.40
CA SER A 119 10.26 -0.74 -12.52
C SER A 119 10.49 -2.13 -11.95
N VAL A 120 10.47 -2.25 -10.63
CA VAL A 120 10.14 -3.53 -9.99
C VAL A 120 8.70 -3.82 -10.43
N THR A 121 8.56 -4.68 -11.45
CA THR A 121 7.26 -5.01 -12.03
C THR A 121 6.41 -5.65 -10.96
N GLU A 122 5.28 -5.02 -10.67
CA GLU A 122 4.33 -5.53 -9.70
C GLU A 122 3.67 -6.79 -10.24
N THR A 123 3.59 -7.81 -9.41
CA THR A 123 2.99 -9.09 -9.75
C THR A 123 1.47 -9.00 -9.74
N SER A 124 0.85 -9.71 -10.69
CA SER A 124 -0.61 -9.88 -10.71
C SER A 124 -0.98 -11.23 -10.12
N THR A 125 -1.95 -11.24 -9.22
CA THR A 125 -2.52 -12.40 -8.56
C THR A 125 -4.05 -12.42 -8.73
N PRO A 126 -4.71 -13.58 -8.62
CA PRO A 126 -6.15 -13.69 -8.86
C PRO A 126 -6.96 -13.04 -7.74
N CYS A 127 -7.97 -12.25 -8.12
CA CYS A 127 -8.95 -11.69 -7.21
C CYS A 127 -9.64 -12.79 -6.39
N PRO A 128 -9.71 -12.66 -5.05
CA PRO A 128 -10.34 -13.64 -4.19
C PRO A 128 -11.88 -13.71 -4.34
N SER A 129 -12.52 -12.77 -5.02
CA SER A 129 -13.97 -12.83 -5.29
C SER A 129 -14.24 -13.54 -6.63
N CYS A 130 -13.77 -12.96 -7.73
CA CYS A 130 -14.10 -13.39 -9.09
C CYS A 130 -12.98 -14.08 -9.87
N GLY A 131 -11.75 -14.14 -9.33
CA GLY A 131 -10.60 -14.76 -9.98
C GLY A 131 -9.92 -13.92 -11.07
N SER A 132 -10.41 -12.72 -11.39
CA SER A 132 -9.76 -11.84 -12.37
C SER A 132 -8.34 -11.44 -11.93
N PRO A 133 -7.38 -11.26 -12.85
CA PRO A 133 -6.05 -10.77 -12.50
C PRO A 133 -6.11 -9.37 -11.86
N LEU A 134 -5.45 -9.20 -10.72
CA LEU A 134 -5.33 -7.95 -9.98
C LEU A 134 -3.89 -7.75 -9.51
N LEU A 135 -3.40 -6.51 -9.44
CA LEU A 135 -2.10 -6.21 -8.84
C LEU A 135 -2.11 -6.54 -7.34
N GLU A 136 -1.06 -7.18 -6.83
CA GLU A 136 -0.97 -7.63 -5.44
C GLU A 136 -1.20 -6.50 -4.40
N THR A 137 -0.86 -5.25 -4.72
CA THR A 137 -1.09 -4.12 -3.80
C THR A 137 -2.51 -3.53 -3.87
N SER A 138 -3.27 -3.83 -4.92
CA SER A 138 -4.62 -3.29 -5.10
C SER A 138 -5.62 -4.01 -4.19
N LEU A 139 -6.45 -3.23 -3.50
CA LEU A 139 -7.49 -3.70 -2.59
C LEU A 139 -8.90 -3.50 -3.13
N TYR A 140 -9.02 -3.10 -4.39
CA TYR A 140 -10.30 -2.94 -5.07
C TYR A 140 -10.24 -3.59 -6.45
N CYS A 141 -11.17 -4.49 -6.73
CA CYS A 141 -11.29 -5.14 -8.03
C CYS A 141 -12.33 -4.43 -8.89
N THR A 142 -11.92 -3.93 -10.05
CA THR A 142 -12.80 -3.24 -11.00
C THR A 142 -13.76 -4.19 -11.72
N GLU A 143 -13.37 -5.45 -11.92
CA GLU A 143 -14.16 -6.45 -12.64
C GLU A 143 -15.42 -6.87 -11.84
N CYS A 144 -15.25 -7.17 -10.56
CA CYS A 144 -16.37 -7.54 -9.67
C CYS A 144 -16.79 -6.41 -8.71
N ARG A 145 -16.20 -5.21 -8.86
CA ARG A 145 -16.51 -4.00 -8.08
C ARG A 145 -16.54 -4.23 -6.57
N SER A 146 -15.60 -5.03 -6.08
CA SER A 146 -15.53 -5.43 -4.68
C SER A 146 -14.26 -4.89 -4.03
N THR A 147 -14.39 -4.39 -2.81
CA THR A 147 -13.25 -4.18 -1.92
C THR A 147 -12.78 -5.52 -1.38
N ILE A 148 -11.47 -5.74 -1.41
CA ILE A 148 -10.86 -7.04 -1.15
C ILE A 148 -10.09 -6.99 0.18
N PRO A 149 -10.23 -8.01 1.05
CA PRO A 149 -9.42 -8.12 2.24
C PRO A 149 -7.93 -8.28 1.91
N TYR A 150 -7.10 -7.85 2.85
CA TYR A 150 -5.66 -7.81 2.66
C TYR A 150 -4.93 -8.53 3.80
N CYS A 151 -3.72 -8.97 3.49
CA CYS A 151 -2.88 -9.74 4.39
C CYS A 151 -2.41 -8.89 5.57
N VAL A 152 -2.60 -9.41 6.78
CA VAL A 152 -2.19 -8.79 8.04
C VAL A 152 -0.68 -8.56 8.14
N ILE A 153 0.12 -9.26 7.34
CA ILE A 153 1.59 -9.20 7.38
C ILE A 153 2.16 -8.35 6.25
N THR A 154 1.67 -8.50 5.01
CA THR A 154 2.27 -7.82 3.85
C THR A 154 1.50 -6.57 3.43
N GLY A 155 0.23 -6.46 3.82
CA GLY A 155 -0.67 -5.43 3.33
C GLY A 155 -1.20 -5.66 1.91
N TYR A 156 -0.80 -6.74 1.23
CA TYR A 156 -1.27 -7.08 -0.12
C TYR A 156 -2.62 -7.78 -0.08
N HIS A 157 -3.37 -7.79 -1.17
CA HIS A 157 -4.64 -8.52 -1.19
C HIS A 157 -4.41 -10.03 -0.98
N VAL A 158 -5.35 -10.68 -0.32
CA VAL A 158 -5.28 -12.14 -0.11
C VAL A 158 -5.75 -12.90 -1.35
N VAL A 159 -5.31 -14.16 -1.50
CA VAL A 159 -5.76 -15.05 -2.57
C VAL A 159 -6.36 -16.32 -1.97
N LYS A 160 -7.42 -16.87 -2.60
CA LYS A 160 -8.18 -18.04 -2.08
C LYS A 160 -7.28 -19.21 -1.72
N ASN A 161 -6.35 -19.55 -2.62
CA ASN A 161 -5.53 -20.74 -2.49
C ASN A 161 -4.42 -20.58 -1.45
N ASP A 162 -4.06 -19.37 -1.02
CA ASP A 162 -3.01 -19.13 -0.04
C ASP A 162 -3.56 -18.36 1.16
N PHE A 163 -4.72 -18.78 1.67
CA PHE A 163 -5.44 -18.06 2.71
C PHE A 163 -5.19 -18.65 4.11
N ALA A 164 -5.01 -17.76 5.08
CA ALA A 164 -5.03 -18.03 6.50
C ALA A 164 -5.65 -16.84 7.25
N THR A 165 -5.87 -17.01 8.55
CA THR A 165 -6.29 -15.93 9.44
C THR A 165 -5.37 -15.86 10.66
N CYS A 166 -5.23 -14.67 11.24
CA CYS A 166 -4.54 -14.52 12.52
C CYS A 166 -5.32 -15.28 13.63
N PRO A 167 -4.66 -16.12 14.46
CA PRO A 167 -5.34 -16.88 15.51
C PRO A 167 -5.93 -16.01 16.63
N GLY A 168 -5.48 -14.75 16.77
CA GLY A 168 -5.99 -13.83 17.78
C GLY A 168 -7.17 -12.97 17.31
N CYS A 169 -6.99 -12.24 16.22
CA CYS A 169 -7.99 -11.30 15.71
C CYS A 169 -8.72 -11.75 14.45
N GLN A 170 -8.43 -12.95 13.95
CA GLN A 170 -9.01 -13.52 12.72
C GLN A 170 -8.76 -12.68 11.45
N PHE A 171 -7.85 -11.70 11.50
CA PHE A 171 -7.55 -10.85 10.35
C PHE A 171 -6.99 -11.69 9.18
N PRO A 172 -7.39 -11.41 7.93
CA PRO A 172 -6.94 -12.14 6.75
C PRO A 172 -5.44 -12.13 6.59
N ALA A 173 -4.87 -13.23 6.10
CA ALA A 173 -3.45 -13.36 5.84
C ALA A 173 -3.21 -14.22 4.61
N LEU A 174 -2.11 -13.94 3.91
CA LEU A 174 -1.50 -14.89 3.00
C LEU A 174 -0.80 -15.95 3.86
N TYR A 175 -1.17 -17.23 3.72
CA TYR A 175 -0.63 -18.31 4.53
C TYR A 175 0.89 -18.42 4.36
N SER A 176 1.38 -18.41 3.13
CA SER A 176 2.81 -18.49 2.84
C SER A 176 3.62 -17.37 3.50
N GLU A 177 3.14 -16.13 3.43
CA GLU A 177 3.80 -14.96 4.02
C GLU A 177 3.70 -14.94 5.55
N LEU A 178 2.56 -15.37 6.11
CA LEU A 178 2.39 -15.50 7.55
C LEU A 178 3.32 -16.57 8.14
N MET A 179 3.49 -17.70 7.44
CA MET A 179 4.44 -18.75 7.82
C MET A 179 5.88 -18.25 7.73
N LYS A 180 6.26 -17.61 6.62
CA LYS A 180 7.57 -16.98 6.45
C LYS A 180 7.85 -15.95 7.55
N TYR A 181 6.85 -15.16 7.94
CA TYR A 181 6.96 -14.21 9.04
C TYR A 181 7.14 -14.89 10.40
N VAL A 182 6.53 -16.04 10.64
CA VAL A 182 6.77 -16.76 11.90
C VAL A 182 8.15 -17.45 11.92
N GLU A 183 8.64 -17.91 10.77
CA GLU A 183 9.91 -18.62 10.70
C GLU A 183 11.14 -17.70 10.76
N ASN A 184 11.05 -16.47 10.25
CA ASN A 184 12.19 -15.56 10.14
C ASN A 184 12.32 -14.56 11.31
N TYR A 185 11.33 -14.47 12.19
CA TYR A 185 11.31 -13.47 13.26
C TYR A 185 11.30 -14.14 14.64
N PRO A 186 12.23 -13.80 15.55
CA PRO A 186 12.38 -14.49 16.84
C PRO A 186 11.15 -14.39 17.77
N THR A 187 10.44 -13.26 17.72
CA THR A 187 9.25 -12.99 18.53
C THR A 187 8.16 -12.41 17.62
N PRO A 188 7.57 -13.21 16.73
CA PRO A 188 6.61 -12.72 15.75
C PRO A 188 5.30 -12.38 16.47
N ILE A 189 4.85 -11.14 16.29
CA ILE A 189 3.59 -10.65 16.84
C ILE A 189 2.70 -10.17 15.69
N CYS A 190 1.40 -10.37 15.81
CA CYS A 190 0.46 -9.84 14.83
C CYS A 190 0.46 -8.30 14.87
N PRO A 191 0.73 -7.60 13.76
CA PRO A 191 0.76 -6.12 13.74
C PRO A 191 -0.61 -5.46 14.01
N MET A 192 -1.69 -6.23 13.94
CA MET A 192 -3.06 -5.76 14.19
C MET A 192 -3.49 -5.88 15.65
N CYS A 193 -3.15 -7.00 16.32
CA CYS A 193 -3.66 -7.32 17.65
C CYS A 193 -2.59 -7.67 18.70
N ASN A 194 -1.32 -7.65 18.31
CA ASN A 194 -0.17 -7.95 19.16
C ASN A 194 -0.13 -9.36 19.79
N ILE A 195 -0.98 -10.30 19.33
CA ILE A 195 -0.87 -11.69 19.76
C ILE A 195 0.45 -12.28 19.27
N HIS A 196 1.07 -13.14 20.09
CA HIS A 196 2.20 -13.95 19.66
C HIS A 196 1.76 -14.98 18.63
N LEU A 197 2.45 -15.01 17.50
CA LEU A 197 2.19 -15.96 16.43
C LEU A 197 3.13 -17.15 16.59
N THR A 198 2.60 -18.36 16.48
CA THR A 198 3.42 -19.58 16.48
C THR A 198 3.06 -20.45 15.30
N ARG A 199 4.03 -21.25 14.82
CA ARG A 199 3.84 -22.17 13.70
C ARG A 199 2.63 -23.08 13.93
N ASP A 200 2.50 -23.59 15.15
CA ASP A 200 1.44 -24.53 15.53
C ASP A 200 0.05 -23.90 15.61
N SER A 201 -0.04 -22.57 15.68
CA SER A 201 -1.32 -21.84 15.70
C SER A 201 -1.81 -21.41 14.32
N ILE A 202 -0.99 -21.57 13.27
CA ILE A 202 -1.33 -21.14 11.92
C ILE A 202 -1.75 -22.35 11.07
N ARG A 203 -2.86 -22.20 10.34
CA ARG A 203 -3.36 -23.22 9.41
C ARG A 203 -3.71 -22.57 8.09
N ARG A 204 -3.33 -23.23 7.00
CA ARG A 204 -3.86 -22.90 5.67
C ARG A 204 -5.31 -23.35 5.61
N LEU A 205 -6.18 -22.46 5.17
CA LEU A 205 -7.59 -22.76 4.97
C LEU A 205 -7.79 -23.29 3.55
N ILE A 206 -8.22 -24.55 3.43
CA ILE A 206 -8.41 -25.23 2.14
C ILE A 206 -9.71 -24.78 1.47
N ASP A 207 -10.78 -24.66 2.25
CA ASP A 207 -12.03 -24.03 1.83
C ASP A 207 -12.19 -22.72 2.59
N SER A 208 -11.81 -21.63 1.93
CA SER A 208 -11.82 -20.29 2.49
C SER A 208 -13.02 -19.45 2.03
N ASN A 209 -13.91 -20.01 1.20
CA ASN A 209 -14.95 -19.24 0.53
C ASN A 209 -15.88 -18.53 1.52
N ASP A 210 -16.38 -19.23 2.54
CA ASP A 210 -17.33 -18.66 3.50
C ASP A 210 -16.71 -17.48 4.28
N ILE A 211 -15.54 -17.72 4.88
CA ILE A 211 -14.81 -16.70 5.66
C ILE A 211 -14.43 -15.51 4.76
N LEU A 212 -13.96 -15.78 3.55
CA LEU A 212 -13.53 -14.74 2.63
C LEU A 212 -14.70 -13.89 2.12
N ASN A 213 -15.84 -14.53 1.85
CA ASN A 213 -17.07 -13.85 1.47
C ASN A 213 -17.61 -13.02 2.63
N GLU A 214 -17.54 -13.51 3.88
CA GLU A 214 -17.92 -12.75 5.07
C GLU A 214 -17.07 -11.47 5.18
N TRP A 215 -15.75 -11.59 5.00
CA TRP A 215 -14.87 -10.42 4.94
C TRP A 215 -15.29 -9.47 3.82
N ILE A 216 -15.35 -9.93 2.56
CA ILE A 216 -15.70 -9.08 1.41
C ILE A 216 -17.04 -8.37 1.62
N ASN A 217 -18.05 -9.07 2.14
CA ASN A 217 -19.35 -8.49 2.42
C ASN A 217 -19.26 -7.40 3.50
N SER A 218 -18.55 -7.67 4.60
CA SER A 218 -18.30 -6.66 5.64
C SER A 218 -17.60 -5.42 5.10
N LEU A 219 -16.66 -5.56 4.16
CA LEU A 219 -15.95 -4.43 3.55
C LEU A 219 -16.86 -3.57 2.67
N ASN A 220 -17.81 -4.19 1.98
CA ASN A 220 -18.69 -3.49 1.04
C ASN A 220 -19.91 -2.87 1.71
N VAL A 221 -20.39 -3.41 2.84
CA VAL A 221 -21.46 -2.81 3.65
C VAL A 221 -21.02 -1.45 4.22
N ASP A 222 -19.79 -1.37 4.73
CA ASP A 222 -19.19 -0.15 5.26
C ASP A 222 -19.20 1.03 4.25
N ILE A 223 -19.09 0.76 2.96
CA ILE A 223 -19.03 1.79 1.89
C ILE A 223 -20.41 2.38 1.62
N CYS A 224 -21.45 1.54 1.58
CA CYS A 224 -22.82 1.97 1.37
C CYS A 224 -23.32 2.92 2.48
N GLU A 225 -22.90 2.66 3.72
CA GLU A 225 -23.22 3.53 4.85
C GLU A 225 -22.50 4.88 4.77
N ASP A 226 -21.20 4.87 4.45
CA ASP A 226 -20.39 6.09 4.32
C ASP A 226 -20.90 7.01 3.19
N GLU A 227 -21.24 6.46 2.00
CA GLU A 227 -21.84 7.24 0.90
C GLU A 227 -23.21 7.84 1.26
N SER A 228 -24.02 7.10 2.02
CA SER A 228 -25.34 7.56 2.42
C SER A 228 -25.27 8.71 3.44
N ASN A 229 -24.26 8.70 4.31
CA ASN A 229 -24.03 9.73 5.30
C ASN A 229 -23.42 10.99 4.67
N GLU A 230 -22.51 10.85 3.70
CA GLU A 230 -21.93 11.99 2.98
C GLU A 230 -23.00 12.73 2.16
N LYS A 231 -23.90 12.01 1.48
CA LYS A 231 -25.03 12.62 0.75
C LYS A 231 -25.98 13.39 1.67
N LYS A 232 -26.33 12.84 2.84
CA LYS A 232 -27.16 13.52 3.84
C LYS A 232 -26.49 14.78 4.41
N ASN A 233 -25.19 14.75 4.64
CA ASN A 233 -24.44 15.92 5.14
C ASN A 233 -24.31 17.03 4.10
N ILE A 234 -24.28 16.71 2.80
CA ILE A 234 -24.31 17.70 1.72
C ILE A 234 -25.70 18.33 1.60
N GLU A 235 -26.78 17.56 1.83
CA GLU A 235 -28.15 18.08 1.83
C GLU A 235 -28.48 18.95 3.04
N LEU A 236 -27.92 18.68 4.23
CA LEU A 236 -28.10 19.52 5.43
C LEU A 236 -27.31 20.85 5.39
N ASN A 237 -26.31 20.97 4.53
CA ASN A 237 -25.48 22.17 4.39
C ASN A 237 -25.86 23.03 3.18
N LYS A 238 -27.02 22.78 2.55
CA LYS A 238 -27.65 23.62 1.53
C LYS A 238 -28.90 24.28 2.10
#